data_AF-A0A9N9PJW9-F1
#
_entry.id   AF-A0A9N9PJW9-F1
#
_cell.length_a   1.000
_cell.length_b   1.000
_cell.length_c   1.000
_cell.angle_alpha   90.00
_cell.angle_beta   90.00
_cell.angle_gamma   90.00
#
_symmetry.space_group_name_H-M   'P 1'
#
loop_
_entity.id
_entity.type
_entity.pdbx_description
1 polymer ?
#
loop_
_entity_poly.entity_id
_entity_poly.type
_entity_poly.pdbx_seq_one_letter_code
_entity_poly.pdbx_strand_id
1 'polypeptide(L)' 'IISYGITSSNDFILQCYGITRDPNTNNFIIVLEFAEDGSLHKDLMLNIDEITWQTKLERLYYIASG' A
#
# COMPACT_ATOMS: atom_id res chain seq x y z
N ILE A 1 -18.89 16.50 -0.37
CA ILE A 1 -18.72 15.18 0.29
C ILE A 1 -17.40 15.26 1.00
N ILE A 2 -17.43 15.50 2.31
CA ILE A 2 -16.24 15.70 3.13
C ILE A 2 -16.14 14.47 4.03
N SER A 3 -15.04 13.74 3.92
CA SER A 3 -14.70 12.61 4.79
C SER A 3 -13.22 12.71 5.14
N TYR A 4 -12.85 13.77 5.87
CA TYR A 4 -11.58 13.81 6.60
C TYR A 4 -11.76 12.96 7.85
N GLY A 5 -11.44 11.66 7.77
CA GLY A 5 -11.39 10.82 8.96
C GLY A 5 -11.80 9.38 8.72
N ILE A 6 -10.96 8.61 8.05
CA ILE A 6 -10.78 7.18 8.35
C ILE A 6 -9.29 6.90 8.16
N THR A 7 -8.72 6.21 9.15
CA THR A 7 -7.30 5.83 9.35
C THR A 7 -6.40 6.93 9.95
N SER A 8 -6.16 6.81 11.25
CA SER A 8 -4.82 7.11 11.80
C SER A 8 -3.79 6.42 10.90
N SER A 9 -2.76 7.13 10.46
CA SER A 9 -1.66 6.56 9.69
C SER A 9 -1.04 5.41 10.47
N ASN A 10 -1.43 4.17 10.17
CA ASN A 10 -0.51 3.06 10.36
C ASN A 10 0.50 3.20 9.22
N ASP A 11 1.76 3.46 9.55
CA ASP A 11 2.84 3.75 8.57
C ASP A 11 3.07 2.61 7.55
N PHE A 12 2.37 1.47 7.69
CA PHE A 12 2.54 0.27 6.89
C PHE A 12 1.30 -0.13 6.07
N ILE A 13 0.23 0.67 6.06
CA ILE A 13 -0.97 0.46 5.22
C ILE A 13 -1.14 1.67 4.31
N LEU A 14 -1.38 1.45 3.01
CA LEU A 14 -1.68 2.52 2.06
C LEU A 14 -2.88 3.35 2.52
N GLN A 15 -2.72 4.67 2.50
CA GLN A 15 -3.82 5.56 2.85
C GLN A 15 -5.00 5.37 1.89
N CYS A 16 -6.19 5.19 2.45
CA CYS A 16 -7.43 5.22 1.67
C CYS A 16 -7.96 6.65 1.64
N TYR A 17 -8.12 7.22 0.44
CA TYR A 17 -8.70 8.55 0.24
C TYR A 17 -10.21 8.51 0.05
N GLY A 18 -10.78 7.34 -0.27
CA GLY A 18 -12.22 7.13 -0.34
C GLY A 18 -12.65 6.30 -1.54
N ILE A 19 -13.92 6.47 -1.93
CA ILE A 19 -14.56 5.75 -3.03
C ILE A 19 -15.06 6.75 -4.06
N THR A 20 -14.83 6.46 -5.33
CA THR A 20 -15.40 7.17 -6.48
C THR A 20 -16.24 6.23 -7.34
N ARG A 21 -16.92 6.77 -8.35
CA ARG A 21 -17.74 6.01 -9.30
C ARG A 21 -17.32 6.35 -10.73
N ASP A 22 -17.01 5.33 -11.52
CA ASP A 22 -16.75 5.51 -12.95
C ASP A 22 -18.07 5.86 -13.67
N PRO A 23 -18.15 7.03 -14.33
CA PRO A 23 -19.38 7.45 -15.02
C PRO A 23 -19.76 6.57 -16.22
N ASN A 24 -18.82 5.83 -16.80
CA ASN A 24 -19.07 5.02 -17.99
C ASN A 24 -19.57 3.62 -17.64
N THR A 25 -18.99 3.01 -16.60
CA THR A 25 -19.29 1.63 -16.19
C THR A 25 -20.22 1.55 -14.99
N ASN A 26 -20.46 2.68 -14.31
CA ASN A 26 -21.22 2.76 -13.06
C ASN A 26 -20.60 1.95 -11.90
N ASN A 27 -19.35 1.48 -12.05
CA ASN A 27 -18.63 0.73 -11.04
C ASN A 27 -18.07 1.64 -9.95
N PHE A 28 -17.99 1.10 -8.74
CA PHE A 28 -17.29 1.76 -7.64
C PHE A 28 -15.78 1.49 -7.74
N ILE A 29 -14.97 2.52 -7.50
CA ILE A 29 -13.51 2.46 -7.50
C ILE A 29 -13.02 2.98 -6.15
N ILE A 30 -12.08 2.27 -5.54
CA ILE A 30 -11.39 2.73 -4.32
C ILE A 30 -10.19 3.58 -4.75
N VAL A 31 -10.04 4.75 -4.12
CA VAL A 31 -8.91 5.66 -4.32
C VAL A 31 -7.93 5.45 -3.17
N LEU A 32 -6.75 4.94 -3.49
CA LEU A 32 -5.67 4.64 -2.54
C LEU A 32 -4.45 5.51 -2.85
N GLU A 33 -3.58 5.66 -1.86
CA GLU A 33 -2.23 6.17 -2.03
C GLU A 33 -1.47 5.40 -3.11
N PHE A 34 -0.71 6.15 -3.91
CA PHE A 34 0.10 5.58 -4.97
C PHE A 34 1.45 5.11 -4.41
N ALA A 35 1.69 3.80 -4.44
CA ALA A 35 3.00 3.23 -4.11
C ALA A 35 3.98 3.46 -5.27
N GLU A 36 4.81 4.50 -5.17
CA GLU A 36 5.79 4.87 -6.21
C GLU A 36 6.78 3.74 -6.53
N ASP A 37 7.27 3.05 -5.49
CA ASP A 37 8.18 1.90 -5.63
C ASP A 37 7.46 0.62 -6.13
N GLY A 38 6.13 0.64 -6.18
CA GLY A 38 5.33 -0.48 -6.64
C GLY A 38 5.22 -1.60 -5.61
N SER A 39 5.18 -2.85 -6.08
CA SER A 39 4.89 -4.02 -5.22
C SER A 39 6.17 -4.62 -4.63
N LEU A 40 6.12 -4.98 -3.35
CA LEU A 40 7.17 -5.73 -2.66
C LEU A 40 7.62 -6.99 -3.43
N HIS A 41 6.69 -7.69 -4.10
CA HIS A 41 7.01 -8.88 -4.89
C HIS A 41 8.00 -8.57 -6.03
N LYS A 42 7.79 -7.46 -6.74
CA LYS A 42 8.68 -7.03 -7.83
C LYS A 42 10.08 -6.72 -7.29
N ASP A 43 10.16 -6.00 -6.18
CA ASP A 43 11.45 -5.65 -5.55
C ASP A 43 12.21 -6.89 -5.07
N LEU A 44 11.48 -7.86 -4.50
CA LEU A 44 12.07 -9.14 -4.09
C LEU A 44 12.57 -9.92 -5.30
N MET A 45 11.82 -10.00 -6.39
CA MET A 45 12.24 -10.73 -7.58
C MET A 45 13.52 -10.19 -8.23
N LEU A 46 13.72 -8.87 -8.18
CA LEU A 46 14.90 -8.24 -8.80
C LEU A 46 16.16 -8.41 -7.95
N ASN A 47 16.04 -8.36 -6.61
CA ASN A 47 17.17 -8.15 -5.72
C ASN A 47 17.25 -9.15 -4.55
N ILE A 48 16.65 -10.35 -4.65
CA ILE A 48 16.51 -11.26 -3.49
C ILE A 48 17.84 -11.63 -2.81
N ASP A 49 18.90 -11.74 -3.62
CA ASP A 49 20.26 -12.09 -3.19
C ASP A 49 21.00 -10.88 -2.60
N GLU A 50 20.62 -9.66 -2.98
CA GLU A 50 21.20 -8.41 -2.48
C GLU A 50 20.54 -7.95 -1.17
N ILE A 51 19.34 -8.43 -0.87
CA ILE A 51 18.60 -8.06 0.34
C ILE A 51 19.14 -8.84 1.55
N THR A 52 19.68 -8.09 2.52
CA THR A 52 20.20 -8.62 3.79
C THR A 52 19.10 -9.28 4.64
N TRP A 53 19.50 -10.19 5.54
CA TRP A 53 18.57 -10.82 6.48
C TRP A 53 17.88 -9.82 7.41
N GLN A 54 18.59 -8.76 7.79
CA GLN A 54 18.07 -7.67 8.61
C GLN A 54 16.92 -6.97 7.89
N THR A 55 17.11 -6.59 6.62
CA THR A 55 16.05 -5.98 5.80
C THR A 55 14.86 -6.92 5.60
N LYS A 56 15.09 -8.23 5.46
CA LYS A 56 14.00 -9.23 5.37
C LYS A 56 13.16 -9.24 6.66
N LEU A 57 13.80 -9.24 7.83
CA LEU A 57 13.12 -9.21 9.13
C LEU A 57 12.36 -7.90 9.36
N GLU A 58 12.95 -6.77 8.99
CA GLU A 58 12.30 -5.46 9.09
C GLU A 58 11.04 -5.40 8.22
N ARG A 59 11.11 -5.86 6.97
CA ARG A 59 9.93 -5.93 6.08
C ARG A 59 8.85 -6.84 6.64
N LEU A 60 9.22 -7.99 7.21
CA LEU A 60 8.27 -8.88 7.89
C LEU A 60 7.61 -8.20 9.10
N TYR A 61 8.37 -7.44 9.87
CA TYR A 61 7.85 -6.67 10.99
C TYR A 61 6.83 -5.61 10.52
N TYR A 62 7.12 -4.87 9.45
CA TYR A 62 6.17 -3.90 8.86
C TYR A 62 4.90 -4.57 8.36
N ILE A 63 5.00 -5.71 7.67
CA ILE A 63 3.84 -6.49 7.21
C ILE A 63 3.00 -6.99 8.38
N ALA A 64 3.63 -7.43 9.48
CA ALA A 64 2.92 -7.93 10.65
C ALA A 64 2.32 -6.82 11.53
N SER A 65 2.83 -5.59 11.40
CA SER A 65 2.41 -4.42 12.19
C SER A 65 1.27 -3.63 11.56
N GLY A 66 1.08 -3.76 10.24
CA GLY A 66 -0.09 -3.25 9.52
C GLY A 66 -1.31 -4.14 9.75
#